data_AF-A0A822B205-F1
#
_entry.id   AF-A0A822B205-F1
#
_cell.length_a   1.000
_cell.length_b   1.000
_cell.length_c   1.000
_cell.angle_alpha   90.00
_cell.angle_beta   90.00
_cell.angle_gamma   90.00
#
_symmetry.space_group_name_H-M   'P 1'
#
loop_
_entity.id
_entity.type
_entity.pdbx_description
1 polymer ?
#
loop_
_entity_poly.entity_id
_entity_poly.type
_entity_poly.pdbx_seq_one_letter_code
_entity_poly.pdbx_strand_id
1 'polypeptide(L)'
;IYIWPEHSGQENELLQIKQLLDKQGNPVVKKLEPGLSSMAKTPGNATEYLISLLDFAAETVPSDKHRETPLYILATAGLRFLTPNEQKALLEDLFNDIVQNYHF
;
A
#
# COMPACT_ATOMS: atom_id res chain seq x y z
N ILE A 1 -5.09 6.37 -3.01
CA ILE A 1 -5.68 6.28 -1.66
C ILE A 1 -7.19 6.34 -1.80
N TYR A 2 -7.91 5.51 -1.05
CA TYR A 2 -9.36 5.47 -1.08
C TYR A 2 -9.93 5.95 0.25
N ILE A 3 -11.07 6.63 0.18
CA ILE A 3 -11.79 7.17 1.34
C ILE A 3 -13.27 6.82 1.20
N TRP A 4 -13.98 6.78 2.32
CA TRP A 4 -15.42 6.63 2.37
C TRP A 4 -15.95 7.43 3.56
N PRO A 5 -17.19 7.97 3.48
CA PRO A 5 -17.85 8.54 4.63
C PRO A 5 -18.22 7.45 5.64
N GLU A 6 -18.68 7.87 6.81
CA GLU A 6 -19.32 6.95 7.77
C GLU A 6 -20.47 6.21 7.09
N HIS A 7 -20.59 4.91 7.38
CA HIS A 7 -21.66 4.08 6.85
C HIS A 7 -23.00 4.49 7.47
N SER A 8 -24.08 4.39 6.70
CA SER A 8 -25.41 4.84 7.12
C SER A 8 -26.06 3.98 8.22
N GLY A 9 -25.49 2.80 8.48
CA GLY A 9 -26.07 1.75 9.34
C GLY A 9 -27.08 0.84 8.63
N GLN A 10 -27.42 1.11 7.36
CA GLN A 10 -28.36 0.28 6.60
C GLN A 10 -27.68 -1.00 6.09
N GLU A 11 -28.20 -2.17 6.50
CA GLU A 11 -27.59 -3.48 6.20
C GLU A 11 -27.45 -3.78 4.70
N ASN A 12 -28.32 -3.22 3.87
CA ASN A 12 -28.33 -3.40 2.41
C ASN A 12 -27.43 -2.39 1.67
N GLU A 13 -26.74 -1.51 2.37
CA GLU A 13 -25.82 -0.54 1.77
C GLU A 13 -24.36 -0.96 1.94
N LEU A 14 -23.57 -0.80 0.88
CA LEU A 14 -22.11 -0.98 0.92
C LEU A 14 -21.42 0.34 1.26
N LEU A 15 -20.14 0.25 1.64
CA LEU A 15 -19.27 1.42 1.78
C LEU A 15 -19.22 2.21 0.47
N GLN A 16 -19.42 3.52 0.58
CA GLN A 16 -19.34 4.44 -0.54
C GLN A 16 -17.88 4.83 -0.81
N ILE A 17 -17.09 3.85 -1.24
CA ILE A 17 -15.65 3.99 -1.49
C ILE A 17 -15.42 4.89 -2.71
N LYS A 18 -14.56 5.90 -2.54
CA LYS A 18 -14.14 6.83 -3.58
C LYS A 18 -12.63 6.99 -3.56
N GLN A 19 -12.06 7.29 -4.72
CA GLN A 19 -10.65 7.68 -4.78
C GLN A 19 -10.48 9.09 -4.21
N LEU A 20 -9.49 9.28 -3.34
CA LEU A 20 -9.14 10.59 -2.82
C LEU A 20 -8.64 11.47 -3.97
N LEU A 21 -9.12 12.73 -4.00
CA LEU A 21 -8.71 13.74 -4.96
C LEU A 21 -7.90 14.85 -4.26
N ASP A 22 -6.92 15.41 -4.94
CA ASP A 22 -6.17 16.58 -4.48
C ASP A 22 -6.98 17.88 -4.63
N LYS A 23 -6.37 19.02 -4.26
CA LYS A 23 -7.01 20.35 -4.34
C LYS A 23 -7.36 20.77 -5.77
N GLN A 24 -6.73 20.16 -6.76
CA GLN A 24 -6.93 20.39 -8.19
C GLN A 24 -7.93 19.39 -8.80
N GLY A 25 -8.44 18.45 -8.00
CA GLY A 25 -9.37 17.42 -8.43
C GLY A 25 -8.71 16.20 -9.08
N ASN A 26 -7.38 16.07 -9.01
CA ASN A 26 -6.69 14.90 -9.55
C ASN A 26 -6.65 13.74 -8.55
N PRO A 27 -6.67 12.49 -9.02
CA PRO A 27 -6.52 11.33 -8.15
C PRO A 27 -5.19 11.31 -7.38
N VAL A 28 -5.27 11.11 -6.07
CA VAL A 28 -4.08 10.96 -5.21
C VAL A 28 -3.48 9.57 -5.40
N VAL A 29 -2.50 9.50 -6.30
CA VAL A 29 -1.78 8.30 -6.75
C VAL A 29 -0.30 8.63 -6.94
N LYS A 30 0.56 7.69 -6.56
CA LYS A 30 2.00 7.69 -6.86
C LYS A 30 2.37 6.32 -7.46
N LYS A 31 3.36 6.31 -8.36
CA LYS A 31 3.84 5.11 -9.06
C LYS A 31 5.36 5.05 -9.01
N LEU A 32 5.90 3.84 -9.03
CA LEU A 32 7.32 3.56 -9.16
C LEU A 32 7.58 2.57 -10.29
N GLU A 33 8.73 2.69 -10.92
CA GLU A 33 9.23 1.78 -11.95
C GLU A 33 10.74 1.55 -11.72
N PRO A 34 11.27 0.34 -11.96
CA PRO A 34 10.59 -0.89 -12.40
C PRO A 34 9.87 -1.61 -11.25
N GLY A 35 8.81 -2.40 -11.52
CA GLY A 35 8.01 -3.06 -10.47
C GLY A 35 8.79 -3.90 -9.45
N LEU A 36 8.15 -4.20 -8.31
CA LEU A 36 8.74 -4.88 -7.13
C LEU A 36 9.55 -6.15 -7.43
N SER A 37 9.18 -6.91 -8.46
CA SER A 37 9.93 -8.11 -8.87
C SER A 37 11.38 -7.83 -9.28
N SER A 38 11.73 -6.57 -9.58
CA SER A 38 13.12 -6.15 -9.80
C SER A 38 14.00 -6.34 -8.56
N MET A 39 13.42 -6.38 -7.35
CA MET A 39 14.13 -6.61 -6.10
C MET A 39 14.35 -8.10 -5.78
N ALA A 40 13.97 -9.03 -6.67
CA ALA A 40 14.05 -10.48 -6.40
C ALA A 40 15.45 -10.98 -6.02
N LYS A 41 16.51 -10.32 -6.49
CA LYS A 41 17.92 -10.66 -6.16
C LYS A 41 18.45 -9.91 -4.93
N THR A 42 17.73 -8.92 -4.46
CA THR A 42 18.07 -8.10 -3.28
C THR A 42 16.80 -7.90 -2.43
N PRO A 43 16.19 -8.98 -1.91
CA PRO A 43 14.89 -8.90 -1.27
C PRO A 43 14.89 -8.04 -0.01
N GLY A 44 16.03 -7.90 0.67
CA GLY A 44 16.23 -7.00 1.82
C GLY A 44 16.09 -5.50 1.51
N ASN A 45 15.90 -5.13 0.24
CA ASN A 45 15.66 -3.75 -0.19
C ASN A 45 14.20 -3.55 -0.65
N ALA A 46 13.30 -4.52 -0.43
CA ALA A 46 11.92 -4.43 -0.92
C ALA A 46 11.16 -3.30 -0.23
N THR A 47 11.32 -3.14 1.08
CA THR A 47 10.69 -2.05 1.83
C THR A 47 11.27 -0.70 1.43
N GLU A 48 12.61 -0.59 1.38
CA GLU A 48 13.30 0.62 0.91
C GLU A 48 12.82 1.04 -0.49
N TYR A 49 12.60 0.07 -1.39
CA TYR A 49 12.06 0.33 -2.71
C TYR A 49 10.64 0.94 -2.67
N LEU A 50 9.79 0.51 -1.73
CA LEU A 50 8.41 1.02 -1.58
C LEU A 50 8.30 2.25 -0.68
N ILE A 51 9.37 2.67 0.00
CA ILE A 51 9.32 3.70 1.05
C ILE A 51 8.67 4.99 0.56
N SER A 52 8.99 5.43 -0.66
CA SER A 52 8.42 6.66 -1.22
C SER A 52 6.92 6.58 -1.50
N LEU A 53 6.35 5.37 -1.66
CA LEU A 53 4.90 5.16 -1.77
C LEU A 53 4.23 5.13 -0.39
N LEU A 54 4.91 4.54 0.59
CA LEU A 54 4.44 4.45 1.97
C LEU A 54 4.42 5.84 2.64
N ASP A 55 5.50 6.61 2.48
CA ASP A 55 5.59 8.00 2.94
C ASP A 55 4.52 8.87 2.30
N PHE A 56 4.32 8.74 0.99
CA PHE A 56 3.27 9.45 0.28
C PHE A 56 1.88 9.13 0.85
N ALA A 57 1.62 7.87 1.23
CA ALA A 57 0.38 7.50 1.90
C ALA A 57 0.30 8.08 3.32
N ALA A 58 1.37 8.02 4.10
CA ALA A 58 1.42 8.47 5.49
C ALA A 58 1.27 10.00 5.61
N GLU A 59 1.86 10.75 4.69
CA GLU A 59 1.72 12.20 4.58
C GLU A 59 0.31 12.63 4.15
N THR A 60 -0.37 11.78 3.37
CA THR A 60 -1.72 12.09 2.86
C THR A 60 -2.80 11.75 3.88
N VAL A 61 -2.70 10.60 4.56
CA VAL A 61 -3.70 10.17 5.54
C VAL A 61 -3.46 10.94 6.85
N PRO A 62 -4.48 11.54 7.49
CA PRO A 62 -4.32 12.18 8.80
C PRO A 62 -3.73 11.22 9.84
N SER A 63 -2.76 11.70 10.64
CA SER A 63 -2.00 10.86 11.58
C SER A 63 -2.87 10.14 12.63
N ASP A 64 -3.97 10.78 13.04
CA ASP A 64 -4.96 10.19 13.96
C ASP A 64 -5.76 9.05 13.33
N LYS A 65 -5.80 8.98 12.00
CA LYS A 65 -6.47 7.92 11.23
C LYS A 65 -5.56 6.80 10.79
N HIS A 66 -4.24 6.92 10.98
CA HIS A 66 -3.29 5.89 10.55
C HIS A 66 -3.69 4.52 11.07
N ARG A 67 -3.88 4.36 12.39
CA ARG A 67 -4.19 3.06 13.03
C ARG A 67 -5.51 2.41 12.61
N GLU A 68 -6.38 3.14 11.92
CA GLU A 68 -7.67 2.68 11.42
C GLU A 68 -7.63 2.45 9.89
N THR A 69 -6.49 2.69 9.25
CA THR A 69 -6.35 2.70 7.79
C THR A 69 -5.65 1.44 7.30
N PRO A 70 -6.38 0.42 6.82
CA PRO A 70 -5.76 -0.81 6.37
C PRO A 70 -4.89 -0.59 5.12
N LEU A 71 -3.65 -1.09 5.17
CA LEU A 71 -2.73 -1.12 4.04
C LEU A 71 -2.78 -2.48 3.33
N TYR A 72 -3.02 -2.46 2.02
CA TYR A 72 -2.98 -3.65 1.17
C TYR A 72 -1.89 -3.53 0.11
N ILE A 73 -0.97 -4.48 0.08
CA ILE A 73 0.03 -4.64 -0.98
C ILE A 73 -0.31 -5.91 -1.76
N LEU A 74 -0.79 -5.73 -3.00
CA LEU A 74 -1.24 -6.82 -3.85
C LEU A 74 -0.31 -6.97 -5.06
N ALA A 75 0.46 -8.04 -5.07
CA ALA A 75 1.40 -8.32 -6.16
C ALA A 75 0.73 -9.08 -7.31
N THR A 76 1.15 -8.80 -8.54
CA THR A 76 0.53 -9.36 -9.76
C THR A 76 1.49 -10.29 -10.51
N ALA A 77 1.48 -10.28 -11.85
CA ALA A 77 2.25 -11.21 -12.67
C ALA A 77 3.75 -11.22 -12.38
N GLY A 78 4.34 -10.04 -12.11
CA GLY A 78 5.79 -9.92 -11.86
C GLY A 78 6.28 -10.82 -10.72
N LEU A 79 5.56 -10.88 -9.59
CA LEU A 79 5.93 -11.75 -8.47
C LEU A 79 5.64 -13.23 -8.77
N ARG A 80 4.53 -13.53 -9.47
CA ARG A 80 4.16 -14.92 -9.81
C ARG A 80 5.20 -15.63 -10.69
N PHE A 81 6.01 -14.88 -11.43
CA PHE A 81 7.10 -15.43 -12.25
C PHE A 81 8.37 -15.77 -11.46
N LEU A 82 8.48 -15.33 -10.21
CA LEU A 82 9.64 -15.62 -9.36
C LEU A 82 9.52 -17.01 -8.72
N THR A 83 10.64 -17.55 -8.24
CA THR A 83 10.60 -18.78 -7.44
C THR A 83 9.86 -18.56 -6.11
N PRO A 84 9.28 -19.61 -5.50
CA PRO A 84 8.60 -19.47 -4.21
C PRO A 84 9.47 -18.85 -3.11
N ASN A 85 10.77 -19.14 -3.10
CA ASN A 85 11.71 -18.57 -2.13
C ASN A 85 11.92 -17.06 -2.34
N GLU A 86 12.04 -16.62 -3.59
CA GLU A 86 12.17 -15.18 -3.91
C GLU A 86 10.88 -14.43 -3.58
N GLN A 87 9.71 -14.99 -3.89
CA GLN A 87 8.42 -14.42 -3.51
C GLN A 87 8.32 -14.27 -1.99
N LYS A 88 8.63 -15.34 -1.26
CA LYS A 88 8.58 -15.35 0.20
C LYS A 88 9.53 -14.32 0.82
N ALA A 89 10.78 -14.27 0.36
CA ALA A 89 11.77 -13.34 0.89
C ALA A 89 11.36 -11.87 0.71
N LEU A 90 10.79 -11.52 -0.45
CA LEU A 90 10.26 -10.17 -0.70
C LEU A 90 9.09 -9.83 0.23
N LEU A 91 8.13 -10.75 0.38
CA LEU A 91 6.95 -10.51 1.21
C LEU A 91 7.29 -10.47 2.71
N GLU A 92 8.25 -11.27 3.16
CA GLU A 92 8.74 -11.24 4.55
C GLU A 92 9.46 -9.93 4.88
N ASP A 93 10.30 -9.42 3.97
CA ASP A 93 10.95 -8.11 4.12
C ASP A 93 9.91 -7.00 4.30
N LEU A 94 8.93 -6.94 3.39
CA LEU A 94 7.83 -5.97 3.45
C LEU A 94 7.03 -6.08 4.74
N PHE A 95 6.64 -7.30 5.15
CA PHE A 95 5.82 -7.49 6.33
C PHE A 95 6.56 -7.08 7.61
N ASN A 96 7.81 -7.48 7.75
CA ASN A 96 8.59 -7.22 8.95
C ASN A 96 8.88 -5.72 9.11
N ASP A 97 9.31 -5.03 8.05
CA ASP A 97 9.72 -3.64 8.18
C ASP A 97 8.54 -2.68 8.19
N ILE A 98 7.50 -2.89 7.37
CA ILE A 98 6.38 -1.95 7.29
C ILE A 98 5.63 -1.88 8.62
N VAL A 99 5.40 -3.03 9.28
CA VAL A 99 4.68 -3.09 10.56
C VAL A 99 5.44 -2.41 11.70
N GLN A 100 6.77 -2.33 11.62
CA GLN A 100 7.59 -1.63 12.63
C GLN A 100 7.64 -0.12 12.39
N ASN A 101 7.64 0.31 11.12
CA ASN A 101 7.91 1.70 10.74
C ASN A 101 6.65 2.53 10.43
N TYR A 102 5.54 1.88 10.10
CA TYR A 102 4.27 2.54 9.78
C TYR A 102 3.16 2.05 10.71
N HIS A 103 2.26 2.95 11.09
CA HIS A 103 1.15 2.68 12.01
C HIS A 103 -0.21 2.67 11.31
N PHE A 104 -0.23 2.19 10.07
CA PHE A 104 -1.44 1.88 9.32
C PHE A 104 -2.20 0.71 9.98
#